data_AF-A0A1H7KCU5-F1
#
_entry.id   AF-A0A1H7KCU5-F1
#
_cell.length_a   1.000
_cell.length_b   1.000
_cell.length_c   1.000
_cell.angle_alpha   90.00
_cell.angle_beta   90.00
_cell.angle_gamma   90.00
#
_symmetry.space_group_name_H-M   'P 1'
#
loop_
_entity.id
_entity.type
_entity.pdbx_description
1 polymer ?
#
loop_
_entity_poly.entity_id
_entity_poly.type
_entity_poly.pdbx_seq_one_letter_code
_entity_poly.pdbx_strand_id
1 'polypeptide(L)'
;MMSGDKKELHKNYHDNHYGFPIHNDNELFGRSILEISQAGLSWETILKKETSFQKAYSNFNIKNVANYIDVDRERSKNPCGEK
;
A
#
# COMPACT_ATOMS: atom_id res chain seq x y z
N MET A 1 8.34 24.60 10.86
CA MET A 1 6.88 24.46 10.93
C MET A 1 6.49 23.31 9.99
N MET A 2 6.39 22.06 10.46
CA MET A 2 6.12 20.86 9.62
C MET A 2 5.27 19.82 10.40
N SER A 3 4.26 20.28 11.13
CA SER A 3 3.44 19.40 11.99
C SER A 3 1.95 19.40 11.64
N GLY A 4 1.51 20.20 10.67
CA GLY A 4 0.11 20.29 10.22
C GLY A 4 -0.29 19.15 9.27
N ASP A 5 0.51 18.94 8.22
CA ASP A 5 0.22 17.98 7.15
C ASP A 5 0.11 16.52 7.65
N LYS A 6 0.89 16.18 8.67
CA LYS A 6 0.90 14.83 9.28
C LYS A 6 -0.42 14.50 9.96
N LYS A 7 -1.01 15.49 10.64
CA LYS A 7 -2.27 15.30 11.37
C LYS A 7 -3.43 15.12 10.40
N GLU A 8 -3.43 15.83 9.27
CA GLU A 8 -4.49 15.74 8.28
C GLU A 8 -4.49 14.40 7.52
N LEU A 9 -3.31 13.87 7.14
CA LEU A 9 -3.21 12.56 6.50
C LEU A 9 -3.71 11.43 7.39
N HIS A 10 -3.28 11.42 8.66
CA HIS A 10 -3.77 10.44 9.64
C HIS A 10 -5.26 10.60 9.90
N LYS A 11 -5.73 11.84 10.07
CA LYS A 11 -7.15 12.11 10.33
C LYS A 11 -8.01 11.64 9.17
N ASN A 12 -7.68 11.98 7.92
CA ASN A 12 -8.47 11.58 6.76
C ASN A 12 -8.58 10.05 6.61
N TYR A 13 -7.48 9.33 6.87
CA TYR A 13 -7.47 7.88 6.86
C TYR A 13 -8.34 7.29 7.98
N HIS A 14 -8.22 7.82 9.20
CA HIS A 14 -9.03 7.35 10.32
C HIS A 14 -10.52 7.70 10.17
N ASP A 15 -10.85 8.84 9.57
CA ASP A 15 -12.22 9.35 9.44
C ASP A 15 -13.01 8.63 8.33
N ASN A 16 -12.34 8.26 7.23
CA ASN A 16 -13.02 7.69 6.05
C ASN A 16 -12.77 6.19 5.85
N HIS A 17 -11.65 5.67 6.36
CA HIS A 17 -11.22 4.32 6.02
C HIS A 17 -11.16 3.41 7.25
N TYR A 18 -10.79 3.91 8.44
CA TYR A 18 -10.58 3.08 9.63
C TYR A 18 -11.89 2.79 10.40
N GLY A 19 -12.30 1.52 10.44
CA GLY A 19 -13.50 1.08 11.17
C GLY A 19 -14.77 0.94 10.33
N PHE A 20 -14.71 1.19 9.02
CA PHE A 20 -15.83 0.96 8.11
C PHE A 20 -15.79 -0.45 7.51
N PRO A 21 -16.95 -1.11 7.34
CA PRO A 21 -17.03 -2.44 6.76
C PRO A 21 -16.67 -2.39 5.26
N ILE A 22 -15.58 -3.06 4.91
CA ILE A 22 -15.11 -3.20 3.53
C ILE A 22 -15.80 -4.43 2.92
N HIS A 23 -16.53 -4.22 1.82
CA HIS A 23 -17.26 -5.28 1.10
C HIS A 23 -16.54 -5.74 -0.18
N ASN A 24 -15.42 -5.10 -0.52
CA ASN A 24 -14.64 -5.41 -1.71
C ASN A 24 -13.37 -6.18 -1.33
N ASP A 25 -13.26 -7.43 -1.78
CA ASP A 25 -12.11 -8.30 -1.47
C ASP A 25 -10.77 -7.67 -1.90
N ASN A 26 -10.74 -6.95 -3.03
CA ASN A 26 -9.52 -6.27 -3.50
C ASN A 26 -9.06 -5.19 -2.51
N GLU A 27 -10.00 -4.47 -1.93
CA GLU A 27 -9.70 -3.43 -0.93
C GLU A 27 -9.25 -4.06 0.39
N LEU A 28 -9.88 -5.18 0.82
CA LEU A 28 -9.42 -5.96 1.97
C LEU A 28 -7.99 -6.48 1.79
N PHE A 29 -7.66 -6.98 0.59
CA PHE A 29 -6.31 -7.42 0.26
C PHE A 29 -5.33 -6.26 0.32
N GLY A 30 -5.66 -5.11 -0.29
CA GLY A 30 -4.82 -3.92 -0.23
C GLY A 30 -4.56 -3.44 1.20
N ARG A 31 -5.61 -3.41 2.03
CA ARG A 31 -5.52 -3.09 3.46
C ARG A 31 -4.54 -4.01 4.18
N SER A 32 -4.67 -5.32 3.95
CA SER A 32 -3.81 -6.34 4.56
C SER A 32 -2.34 -6.15 4.17
N ILE A 33 -2.06 -5.82 2.91
CA ILE A 33 -0.69 -5.53 2.43
C ILE A 33 -0.11 -4.30 3.13
N LEU A 34 -0.90 -3.24 3.32
CA LEU A 34 -0.46 -2.04 4.04
C LEU A 34 -0.14 -2.35 5.50
N GLU A 35 -0.97 -3.16 6.18
CA GLU A 35 -0.74 -3.55 7.58
C GLU A 35 0.51 -4.44 7.74
N ILE A 36 0.71 -5.42 6.87
CA ILE A 36 1.93 -6.25 6.88
C ILE A 36 3.17 -5.39 6.64
N SER A 37 3.08 -4.42 5.73
CA SER A 37 4.18 -3.52 5.40
C SER A 37 4.52 -2.55 6.54
N GLN A 38 3.62 -2.36 7.50
CA GLN A 38 3.87 -1.59 8.71
C GLN A 38 4.90 -2.24 9.65
N ALA A 39 5.25 -3.52 9.44
CA ALA A 39 6.26 -4.21 10.23
C ALA A 39 7.63 -3.50 10.12
N GLY A 40 7.94 -2.66 11.10
CA GLY A 40 9.19 -1.89 11.18
C GLY A 40 9.15 -0.48 10.57
N LEU A 41 7.99 0.01 10.12
CA LEU A 41 7.85 1.36 9.54
C LEU A 41 6.74 2.16 10.25
N SER A 42 6.84 3.50 10.17
CA SER A 42 5.76 4.38 10.66
C SER A 42 4.57 4.39 9.69
N TRP A 43 3.35 4.53 10.23
CA TRP A 43 2.12 4.58 9.41
C TRP A 43 2.16 5.68 8.34
N GLU A 44 2.75 6.84 8.64
CA GLU A 44 3.01 7.90 7.65
C GLU A 44 3.83 7.40 6.45
N THR A 45 4.82 6.54 6.69
CA THR A 45 5.66 5.98 5.62
C THR A 45 4.85 5.02 4.76
N ILE A 46 3.92 4.27 5.36
CA ILE A 46 3.02 3.36 4.64
C ILE A 46 2.04 4.14 3.78
N LEU A 47 1.38 5.17 4.34
CA LEU A 47 0.47 6.03 3.58
C LEU A 47 1.17 6.74 2.42
N LYS A 48 2.40 7.23 2.61
CA LYS A 48 3.20 7.82 1.51
C LYS A 48 3.58 6.80 0.44
N LYS A 49 3.70 5.52 0.79
CA LYS A 49 4.00 4.44 -0.14
C LYS A 49 2.75 3.78 -0.73
N GLU A 50 1.55 4.16 -0.30
CA GLU A 50 0.28 3.58 -0.75
C GLU A 50 0.16 3.63 -2.28
N THR A 51 0.43 4.77 -2.90
CA THR A 51 0.40 4.90 -4.37
C THR A 51 1.42 4.00 -5.07
N SER A 52 2.58 3.75 -4.45
CA SER A 52 3.58 2.80 -4.96
C SER A 52 3.09 1.37 -4.84
N PHE A 53 2.44 1.01 -3.73
CA PHE A 53 1.82 -0.31 -3.55
C PHE A 53 0.66 -0.53 -4.53
N GLN A 54 -0.20 0.47 -4.76
CA GLN A 54 -1.24 0.39 -5.78
C GLN A 54 -0.65 0.09 -7.16
N LYS A 55 0.45 0.75 -7.56
CA LYS A 55 1.12 0.44 -8.83
C LYS A 55 1.74 -0.96 -8.85
N ALA A 56 2.42 -1.36 -7.78
CA ALA A 56 3.09 -2.66 -7.69
C ALA A 56 2.12 -3.85 -7.66
N TYR A 57 0.93 -3.67 -7.09
CA TYR A 57 -0.09 -4.72 -6.96
C TYR A 57 -1.29 -4.50 -7.89
N SER A 58 -1.13 -3.77 -8.99
CA SER A 58 -2.20 -3.53 -9.98
C SER A 58 -3.53 -3.07 -9.37
N ASN A 59 -3.47 -2.03 -8.53
CA ASN A 59 -4.57 -1.48 -7.73
C ASN A 59 -5.21 -2.50 -6.77
N PHE A 60 -4.39 -3.41 -6.22
CA PHE A 60 -4.81 -4.48 -5.31
C PHE A 60 -5.84 -5.45 -5.92
N ASN A 61 -5.86 -5.55 -7.26
CA ASN A 61 -6.74 -6.48 -7.95
C ASN A 61 -6.23 -7.92 -7.74
N ILE A 62 -6.91 -8.66 -6.86
CA ILE A 62 -6.54 -10.04 -6.49
C ILE A 62 -6.44 -10.93 -7.72
N LYS A 63 -7.33 -10.77 -8.71
CA LYS A 63 -7.28 -11.58 -9.94
C LYS A 63 -6.00 -11.31 -10.71
N ASN A 64 -5.56 -10.05 -10.83
CA ASN A 64 -4.31 -9.72 -11.52
C ASN A 64 -3.09 -10.19 -10.73
N VAL A 65 -3.08 -9.98 -9.41
CA VAL A 65 -1.98 -10.40 -8.53
C VAL A 65 -1.88 -11.93 -8.46
N ALA A 66 -2.99 -12.65 -8.45
CA ALA A 66 -2.99 -14.12 -8.52
C ALA A 66 -2.45 -14.65 -9.85
N ASN A 67 -2.55 -13.85 -10.92
CA ASN A 67 -1.95 -14.13 -12.22
C ASN A 67 -0.51 -13.62 -12.35
N TYR A 68 0.10 -13.04 -11.30
CA TYR A 68 1.54 -12.77 -11.28
C TYR A 68 2.31 -14.10 -11.21
N ILE A 69 2.50 -14.68 -12.39
CA ILE A 69 3.44 -15.78 -12.63
C ILE A 69 4.87 -15.29 -12.40
N ASP A 70 5.73 -16.24 -11.99
CA ASP A 70 7.09 -16.07 -11.45
C ASP A 70 7.98 -15.03 -12.18
N VAL A 71 7.73 -14.79 -13.47
CA VAL A 71 8.45 -13.84 -14.35
C VAL A 71 8.35 -12.37 -13.87
N ASP A 72 7.27 -11.97 -13.19
CA ASP A 72 7.14 -10.58 -12.71
C ASP A 72 7.87 -10.32 -11.37
N ARG A 73 8.14 -11.37 -10.58
CA ARG A 73 8.85 -11.24 -9.30
C ARG A 73 10.31 -10.80 -9.48
N GLU A 74 10.95 -11.16 -10.58
CA GLU A 74 12.33 -10.74 -10.88
C GLU A 74 12.42 -9.24 -11.18
N ARG A 75 11.38 -8.64 -11.76
CA ARG A 75 11.36 -7.19 -12.05
C ARG A 75 11.28 -6.34 -10.78
N SER A 76 10.58 -6.83 -9.76
CA SER A 76 10.40 -6.12 -8.48
C SER A 76 11.64 -6.18 -7.57
N LYS A 77 12.58 -7.10 -7.84
CA LYS A 77 13.82 -7.26 -7.04
C LYS A 77 14.95 -6.28 -7.38
N ASN A 78 14.84 -5.45 -8.43
CA ASN A 78 15.91 -4.54 -8.81
C ASN A 78 15.52 -3.05 -8.78
N PRO A 79 15.56 -2.38 -7.62
CA PRO A 79 15.62 -0.93 -7.54
C PRO A 79 17.09 -0.45 -7.46
N CYS A 80 17.99 -1.01 -8.27
CA CYS A 80 19.37 -0.51 -8.33
C CYS A 80 19.84 -0.54 -9.78
N GLY A 81 19.52 0.55 -10.48
CA GLY A 81 20.30 0.98 -11.63
C GLY A 81 21.36 1.93 -11.11
N GLU A 82 22.58 1.45 -10.95
CA GLU A 82 23.78 2.28 -10.98
C GLU A 82 24.78 1.64 -11.97
N LYS A 83 24.98 2.33 -13.09
CA LYS A 83 26.22 2.37 -13.86
C LYS A 83 26.53 3.83 -14.12
#